data_AF-A0AAD9NV36-F1
#
_entry.id   AF-A0AAD9NV36-F1
#
_cell.length_a   1.000
_cell.length_b   1.000
_cell.length_c   1.000
_cell.angle_alpha   90.00
_cell.angle_beta   90.00
_cell.angle_gamma   90.00
#
_symmetry.space_group_name_H-M   'P 1'
#
loop_
_entity.id
_entity.type
_entity.pdbx_description
1 polymer ?
#
loop_
_entity_poly.entity_id
_entity_poly.type
_entity_poly.pdbx_seq_one_letter_code
_entity_poly.pdbx_strand_id
1 'polypeptide(L)'
;MTTGQAFLHHGEYVRTLFIFLSLPTLRQKQQCQRKERKERERGKERRKKGGKSGKSDKKSAKDASIKSMSEANSRIWEARLEIAEQAKTKYRESSHRLMLENDSLQGQMRQTEKDTIDVINYLKHQDQEKDRQMDKVKQQMKELKTENRQEGERLVEEFRLQKLDLDEKLSQKTHEVEVLQTELKLVKEFRKKRAHMQKELDEIKEAMLDANREHKSTLARMEQKFFEEKMRLQQEANKKIEELADRAHTEAISNLDETTRSVYKENVRLNQALVYHMQEGDRLKKIKERLDEENKDLRSEKEMNELVIQQKVAQSQQQKQTIKELQEKVETLERSLSHVVREFEMEMSAERERHAIATETARVELAKLQRVVALKTKEMNKVKKLAKNILDQRTEMERFFLDSLAQVKEEISSNRLQYRHDARMAYQHRMLDAYTGKTDYPRVRTFTKVDHSTNSVFRDLEAAEQMMNLAEKVDIADLTWEQKEKVLRYLFAKMNDGSRGYDFSHKSSKVSLTTKGSEAPRPEEQELEPPADGTFLTQVQMSSKPKLPQIVASGFEMGVGDSVT
;
A
#
# COMPACT_ATOMS: atom_id res chain seq x y z
N MET A 1 -17.75 -34.86 -8.85
CA MET A 1 -18.36 -34.05 -7.77
C MET A 1 -17.99 -32.60 -8.07
N THR A 2 -18.53 -31.99 -9.14
CA THR A 2 -19.86 -31.35 -9.25
C THR A 2 -20.05 -30.39 -8.08
N THR A 3 -19.82 -29.07 -8.23
CA THR A 3 -20.63 -28.02 -8.90
C THR A 3 -19.70 -26.84 -9.30
N GLY A 4 -19.66 -26.22 -10.50
CA GLY A 4 -20.72 -25.69 -11.38
C GLY A 4 -21.42 -24.52 -10.67
N GLN A 5 -21.44 -23.23 -11.07
CA GLN A 5 -21.52 -22.61 -12.39
C GLN A 5 -21.40 -21.08 -12.23
N ALA A 6 -20.65 -20.44 -13.14
CA ALA A 6 -21.09 -19.32 -13.99
C ALA A 6 -21.34 -17.92 -13.40
N PHE A 7 -20.58 -16.93 -13.89
CA PHE A 7 -21.13 -15.70 -14.48
C PHE A 7 -20.12 -15.12 -15.49
N LEU A 8 -20.37 -15.41 -16.77
CA LEU A 8 -19.79 -14.74 -17.93
C LEU A 8 -20.77 -13.64 -18.39
N HIS A 9 -20.20 -12.60 -19.00
CA HIS A 9 -20.79 -11.77 -20.05
C HIS A 9 -22.13 -11.05 -19.77
N HIS A 10 -22.04 -9.73 -19.68
CA HIS A 10 -23.04 -8.87 -20.31
C HIS A 10 -22.34 -7.74 -21.06
N GLY A 11 -22.08 -8.00 -22.34
CA GLY A 11 -21.99 -6.98 -23.37
C GLY A 11 -23.32 -6.93 -24.13
N GLU A 12 -23.53 -5.79 -24.79
CA GLU A 12 -24.57 -5.45 -25.77
C GLU A 12 -25.81 -4.66 -25.30
N TYR A 13 -26.24 -3.80 -26.23
CA TYR A 13 -27.36 -2.83 -26.25
C TYR A 13 -27.06 -1.53 -25.49
N VAL A 14 -26.62 -0.44 -26.17
CA VAL A 14 -27.46 0.35 -27.08
C VAL A 14 -26.71 0.77 -28.36
N ARG A 15 -27.15 0.23 -29.50
CA ARG A 15 -26.92 0.79 -30.84
C ARG A 15 -28.28 0.86 -31.53
N THR A 16 -28.86 2.05 -31.66
CA THR A 16 -29.65 2.42 -32.85
C THR A 16 -29.96 3.91 -32.91
N LEU A 17 -29.73 4.46 -34.10
CA LEU A 17 -30.37 5.64 -34.71
C LEU A 17 -30.09 7.03 -34.13
N PHE A 18 -29.16 7.78 -34.76
CA PHE A 18 -29.52 8.99 -35.52
C PHE A 18 -28.40 9.40 -36.50
N ILE A 19 -28.51 8.88 -37.72
CA ILE A 19 -28.33 9.50 -39.04
C ILE A 19 -27.09 10.39 -39.28
N PHE A 20 -26.14 9.81 -40.03
CA PHE A 20 -25.26 10.51 -40.98
C PHE A 20 -26.08 11.10 -42.13
N LEU A 21 -25.91 12.39 -42.43
CA LEU A 21 -26.08 12.92 -43.79
C LEU A 21 -24.94 13.90 -44.07
N SER A 22 -23.93 13.38 -44.78
CA SER A 22 -23.12 14.14 -45.71
C SER A 22 -23.62 13.76 -47.10
N LEU A 23 -23.95 14.74 -47.95
CA LEU A 23 -23.88 14.75 -49.42
C LEU A 23 -24.45 16.09 -49.95
N PRO A 24 -24.14 16.47 -51.21
CA PRO A 24 -23.93 17.85 -51.64
C PRO A 24 -24.90 18.29 -52.75
N THR A 25 -24.66 19.49 -53.28
CA THR A 25 -25.08 20.02 -54.61
C THR A 25 -26.58 20.27 -54.90
N LEU A 26 -26.91 21.53 -55.18
CA LEU A 26 -27.66 22.10 -56.34
C LEU A 26 -28.18 23.49 -55.89
N ARG A 27 -27.76 24.64 -56.41
CA ARG A 27 -27.87 25.20 -57.77
C ARG A 27 -29.25 25.02 -58.42
N GLN A 28 -29.89 26.17 -58.67
CA GLN A 28 -30.94 26.52 -59.64
C GLN A 28 -32.44 26.46 -59.24
N LYS A 29 -32.96 27.70 -59.08
CA LYS A 29 -34.03 28.35 -59.86
C LYS A 29 -35.47 27.79 -59.85
N GLN A 30 -36.37 28.77 -59.62
CA GLN A 30 -37.74 28.93 -60.14
C GLN A 30 -38.80 28.05 -59.46
N GLN A 31 -40.05 28.45 -59.25
CA GLN A 31 -40.93 29.60 -59.53
C GLN A 31 -42.22 29.26 -58.74
N CYS A 32 -43.17 30.13 -58.37
CA CYS A 32 -44.07 30.96 -59.18
C CYS A 32 -45.05 31.59 -58.15
N GLN A 33 -45.15 32.91 -58.04
CA GLN A 33 -46.10 33.79 -58.73
C GLN A 33 -47.55 33.85 -58.17
N ARG A 34 -48.07 35.10 -58.26
CA ARG A 34 -49.44 35.57 -58.52
C ARG A 34 -50.15 36.18 -57.30
N LYS A 35 -50.78 37.37 -57.36
CA LYS A 35 -51.11 38.26 -58.49
C LYS A 35 -51.72 39.59 -57.99
N GLU A 36 -51.55 40.62 -58.83
CA GLU A 36 -52.51 41.68 -59.20
C GLU A 36 -52.99 42.73 -58.16
N ARG A 37 -52.70 44.01 -58.44
CA ARG A 37 -53.62 44.85 -59.24
C ARG A 37 -52.97 46.14 -59.75
N LYS A 38 -52.84 46.25 -61.08
CA LYS A 38 -52.97 47.49 -61.86
C LYS A 38 -54.05 47.20 -62.90
N GLU A 39 -55.12 48.00 -62.89
CA GLU A 39 -55.79 48.50 -64.11
C GLU A 39 -57.01 49.35 -63.73
N ARG A 40 -57.01 50.58 -64.23
CA ARG A 40 -58.08 51.11 -65.07
C ARG A 40 -57.54 52.31 -65.83
N GLU A 41 -57.22 52.06 -67.09
CA GLU A 41 -57.31 53.05 -68.14
C GLU A 41 -58.74 53.62 -68.19
N ARG A 42 -58.85 54.93 -68.35
CA ARG A 42 -59.89 55.52 -69.19
C ARG A 42 -59.18 56.32 -70.26
N GLY A 43 -59.08 55.74 -71.45
CA GLY A 43 -58.79 56.50 -72.64
C GLY A 43 -59.90 57.52 -72.91
N LYS A 44 -59.50 58.69 -73.38
CA LYS A 44 -60.21 59.39 -74.46
C LYS A 44 -59.21 60.29 -75.19
N GLU A 45 -58.68 59.69 -76.24
CA GLU A 45 -58.17 60.31 -77.45
C GLU A 45 -58.92 61.60 -77.82
N ARG A 46 -58.19 62.68 -78.13
CA ARG A 46 -58.54 63.57 -79.25
C ARG A 46 -57.32 64.35 -79.73
N ARG A 47 -56.91 63.95 -80.93
CA ARG A 47 -56.08 64.66 -81.91
C ARG A 47 -56.43 66.15 -82.00
N LYS A 48 -55.43 67.02 -82.18
CA LYS A 48 -55.27 67.77 -83.44
C LYS A 48 -53.92 68.48 -83.54
N LYS A 49 -53.34 68.31 -84.72
CA LYS A 49 -52.13 68.90 -85.30
C LYS A 49 -52.58 70.08 -86.17
N GLY A 50 -51.84 71.19 -86.19
CA GLY A 50 -51.71 72.04 -87.38
C GLY A 50 -52.07 73.53 -87.27
N GLY A 51 -51.19 74.36 -87.86
CA GLY A 51 -51.38 75.77 -88.27
C GLY A 51 -50.94 76.78 -87.21
N LYS A 52 -49.81 77.50 -87.27
CA LYS A 52 -49.15 78.29 -88.33
C LYS A 52 -49.96 79.51 -88.82
N SER A 53 -49.30 80.66 -88.64
CA SER A 53 -49.34 81.97 -89.32
C SER A 53 -50.33 83.07 -88.95
N GLY A 54 -49.73 84.15 -88.42
CA GLY A 54 -49.98 85.56 -88.77
C GLY A 54 -50.96 86.30 -87.86
N LYS A 55 -50.84 87.60 -87.58
CA LYS A 55 -49.83 88.67 -87.76
C LYS A 55 -50.44 89.91 -87.08
N SER A 56 -49.59 90.77 -86.50
CA SER A 56 -49.80 92.20 -86.16
C SER A 56 -50.91 92.57 -85.15
N ASP A 57 -50.82 93.61 -84.33
CA ASP A 57 -49.78 94.57 -83.91
C ASP A 57 -50.40 95.36 -82.76
N LYS A 58 -49.64 95.64 -81.69
CA LYS A 58 -49.39 96.99 -81.13
C LYS A 58 -48.73 96.92 -79.75
N LYS A 59 -47.45 97.35 -79.74
CA LYS A 59 -46.81 98.36 -78.85
C LYS A 59 -47.54 98.68 -77.54
N SER A 60 -46.90 98.78 -76.37
CA SER A 60 -45.53 99.19 -76.04
C SER A 60 -45.30 99.04 -74.52
N ALA A 61 -44.03 99.03 -74.08
CA ALA A 61 -43.54 99.08 -72.67
C ALA A 61 -43.26 97.74 -71.96
N LYS A 62 -42.37 96.89 -72.53
CA LYS A 62 -42.00 95.57 -71.95
C LYS A 62 -40.50 95.32 -71.74
N ASP A 63 -39.60 96.29 -71.91
CA ASP A 63 -38.15 96.03 -71.76
C ASP A 63 -37.62 96.09 -70.32
N ALA A 64 -38.29 96.79 -69.40
CA ALA A 64 -37.92 96.81 -67.98
C ALA A 64 -38.47 95.61 -67.18
N SER A 65 -39.63 95.08 -67.58
CA SER A 65 -40.30 93.95 -66.91
C SER A 65 -39.71 92.60 -67.30
N ILE A 66 -39.25 92.43 -68.55
CA ILE A 66 -38.57 91.20 -68.99
C ILE A 66 -37.19 91.06 -68.34
N LYS A 67 -36.46 92.17 -68.15
CA LYS A 67 -35.15 92.18 -67.48
C LYS A 67 -35.26 91.84 -65.99
N SER A 68 -36.23 92.44 -65.29
CA SER A 68 -36.53 92.11 -63.88
C SER A 68 -37.03 90.67 -63.70
N MET A 69 -37.87 90.15 -64.59
CA MET A 69 -38.30 88.74 -64.57
C MET A 69 -37.17 87.76 -64.93
N SER A 70 -36.24 88.16 -65.79
CA SER A 70 -35.03 87.38 -66.13
C SER A 70 -34.05 87.34 -64.96
N GLU A 71 -33.84 88.45 -64.25
CA GLU A 71 -33.01 88.52 -63.05
C GLU A 71 -33.63 87.72 -61.89
N ALA A 72 -34.95 87.78 -61.70
CA ALA A 72 -35.66 86.95 -60.73
C ALA A 72 -35.56 85.45 -61.06
N ASN A 73 -35.69 85.07 -62.33
CA ASN A 73 -35.47 83.69 -62.77
C ASN A 73 -34.01 83.26 -62.59
N SER A 74 -33.03 84.12 -62.88
CA SER A 74 -31.60 83.85 -62.60
C SER A 74 -31.37 83.56 -61.13
N ARG A 75 -31.89 84.41 -60.24
CA ARG A 75 -31.81 84.21 -58.78
C ARG A 75 -32.48 82.93 -58.30
N ILE A 76 -33.60 82.53 -58.90
CA ILE A 76 -34.26 81.25 -58.59
C ILE A 76 -33.39 80.06 -59.04
N TRP A 77 -32.73 80.16 -60.19
CA TRP A 77 -31.80 79.12 -60.65
C TRP A 77 -30.51 79.09 -59.82
N GLU A 78 -29.99 80.24 -59.40
CA GLU A 78 -28.86 80.38 -58.47
C GLU A 78 -29.20 79.75 -57.11
N ALA A 79 -30.36 80.06 -56.52
CA ALA A 79 -30.80 79.44 -55.26
C ALA A 79 -31.01 77.91 -55.39
N ARG A 80 -31.55 77.46 -56.53
CA ARG A 80 -31.68 76.01 -56.81
C ARG A 80 -30.32 75.33 -56.99
N LEU A 81 -29.37 75.99 -57.63
CA LEU A 81 -28.00 75.52 -57.77
C LEU A 81 -27.32 75.45 -56.41
N GLU A 82 -27.46 76.47 -55.58
CA GLU A 82 -26.90 76.51 -54.23
C GLU A 82 -27.48 75.39 -53.34
N ILE A 83 -28.80 75.18 -53.35
CA ILE A 83 -29.44 74.06 -52.63
C ILE A 83 -28.92 72.71 -53.14
N ALA A 84 -28.74 72.55 -54.46
CA ALA A 84 -28.19 71.34 -55.06
C ALA A 84 -26.71 71.13 -54.71
N GLU A 85 -25.92 72.20 -54.64
CA GLU A 85 -24.52 72.18 -54.21
C GLU A 85 -24.40 71.83 -52.73
N GLN A 86 -25.22 72.43 -51.87
CA GLN A 86 -25.31 72.09 -50.44
C GLN A 86 -25.78 70.65 -50.22
N ALA A 87 -26.72 70.14 -51.02
CA ALA A 87 -27.11 68.74 -50.97
C ALA A 87 -25.94 67.83 -51.38
N LYS A 88 -25.22 68.18 -52.45
CA LYS A 88 -24.03 67.45 -52.92
C LYS A 88 -22.92 67.44 -51.88
N THR A 89 -22.63 68.56 -51.21
CA THR A 89 -21.63 68.60 -50.13
C THR A 89 -22.06 67.73 -48.96
N LYS A 90 -23.32 67.82 -48.51
CA LYS A 90 -23.87 66.96 -47.44
C LYS A 90 -23.82 65.47 -47.81
N TYR A 91 -24.10 65.10 -49.05
CA TYR A 91 -23.95 63.72 -49.51
C TYR A 91 -22.50 63.25 -49.54
N ARG A 92 -21.56 64.11 -49.97
CA ARG A 92 -20.12 63.81 -49.92
C ARG A 92 -19.64 63.62 -48.47
N GLU A 93 -20.01 64.53 -47.58
CA GLU A 93 -19.69 64.44 -46.16
C GLU A 93 -20.29 63.19 -45.52
N SER A 94 -21.55 62.85 -45.85
CA SER A 94 -22.20 61.64 -45.35
C SER A 94 -21.54 60.36 -45.89
N SER A 95 -21.18 60.33 -47.18
CA SER A 95 -20.44 59.22 -47.78
C SER A 95 -19.05 59.07 -47.18
N HIS A 96 -18.37 60.18 -46.90
CA HIS A 96 -17.06 60.18 -46.25
C HIS A 96 -17.15 59.70 -44.80
N ARG A 97 -18.17 60.12 -44.05
CA ARG A 97 -18.44 59.63 -42.70
C ARG A 97 -18.69 58.13 -42.68
N LEU A 98 -19.55 57.63 -43.58
CA LEU A 98 -19.84 56.21 -43.71
C LEU A 98 -18.59 55.40 -44.11
N MET A 99 -17.72 55.95 -44.97
CA MET A 99 -16.44 55.33 -45.31
C MET A 99 -15.53 55.20 -44.09
N LEU A 100 -15.34 56.28 -43.32
CA LEU A 100 -14.53 56.25 -42.09
C LEU A 100 -15.10 55.30 -41.03
N GLU A 101 -16.43 55.25 -40.88
CA GLU A 101 -17.09 54.33 -39.97
C GLU A 101 -16.92 52.88 -40.42
N ASN A 102 -17.04 52.60 -41.72
CA ASN A 102 -16.79 51.27 -42.28
C ASN A 102 -15.32 50.85 -42.07
N ASP A 103 -14.37 51.75 -42.31
CA ASP A 103 -12.94 51.49 -42.06
C ASP A 103 -12.67 51.24 -40.56
N SER A 104 -13.33 51.98 -39.67
CA SER A 104 -13.23 51.78 -38.22
C SER A 104 -13.81 50.42 -37.80
N LEU A 105 -14.99 50.05 -38.31
CA LEU A 105 -15.63 48.76 -38.05
C LEU A 105 -14.80 47.60 -38.61
N GLN A 106 -14.23 47.75 -39.80
CA GLN A 106 -13.29 46.75 -40.35
C GLN A 106 -12.03 46.62 -39.50
N GLY A 107 -11.51 47.74 -38.97
CA GLY A 107 -10.39 47.73 -38.03
C GLY A 107 -10.72 46.98 -36.74
N GLN A 108 -11.87 47.27 -36.14
CA GLN A 108 -12.35 46.57 -34.95
C GLN A 108 -12.57 45.09 -35.21
N MET A 109 -13.20 44.72 -36.32
CA MET A 109 -13.40 43.33 -36.73
C MET A 109 -12.06 42.59 -36.82
N ARG A 110 -11.08 43.14 -37.55
CA ARG A 110 -9.74 42.55 -37.65
C ARG A 110 -9.04 42.43 -36.31
N GLN A 111 -9.22 43.40 -35.41
CA GLN A 111 -8.64 43.32 -34.07
C GLN A 111 -9.29 42.21 -33.25
N THR A 112 -10.63 42.13 -33.24
CA THR A 112 -11.35 41.07 -32.52
C THR A 112 -11.04 39.68 -33.08
N GLU A 113 -10.84 39.55 -34.39
CA GLU A 113 -10.41 38.30 -35.03
C GLU A 113 -9.02 37.89 -34.55
N LYS A 114 -8.06 38.83 -34.47
CA LYS A 114 -6.71 38.57 -33.92
C LYS A 114 -6.76 38.16 -32.46
N ASP A 115 -7.48 38.92 -31.63
CA ASP A 115 -7.60 38.62 -30.20
C ASP A 115 -8.25 37.24 -29.98
N THR A 116 -9.26 36.90 -30.79
CA THR A 116 -9.90 35.57 -30.76
C THR A 116 -8.93 34.46 -31.17
N ILE A 117 -8.12 34.68 -32.22
CA ILE A 117 -7.09 33.73 -32.64
C ILE A 117 -6.04 33.54 -31.54
N ASP A 118 -5.60 34.61 -30.88
CA ASP A 118 -4.61 34.54 -29.80
C ASP A 118 -5.14 33.77 -28.58
N VAL A 119 -6.39 34.03 -28.19
CA VAL A 119 -7.08 33.26 -27.12
C VAL A 119 -7.19 31.79 -27.51
N ILE A 120 -7.62 31.49 -28.76
CA ILE A 120 -7.73 30.12 -29.25
C ILE A 120 -6.36 29.43 -29.25
N ASN A 121 -5.29 30.11 -29.67
CA ASN A 121 -3.94 29.55 -29.70
C ASN A 121 -3.41 29.28 -28.30
N TYR A 122 -3.63 30.19 -27.35
CA TYR A 122 -3.28 29.98 -25.95
C TYR A 122 -4.01 28.76 -25.37
N LEU A 123 -5.32 28.67 -25.56
CA LEU A 123 -6.12 27.53 -25.08
C LEU A 123 -5.68 26.22 -25.73
N LYS A 124 -5.40 26.21 -27.05
CA LYS A 124 -4.86 25.03 -27.74
C LYS A 124 -3.51 24.58 -27.19
N HIS A 125 -2.61 25.54 -26.93
CA HIS A 125 -1.30 25.22 -26.34
C HIS A 125 -1.45 24.66 -24.92
N GLN A 126 -2.37 25.23 -24.13
CA GLN A 126 -2.67 24.73 -22.79
C GLN A 126 -3.28 23.32 -22.83
N ASP A 127 -4.23 23.06 -23.72
CA ASP A 127 -4.82 21.71 -23.93
C ASP A 127 -3.75 20.70 -24.32
N GLN A 128 -2.90 21.03 -25.31
CA GLN A 128 -1.79 20.15 -25.72
C GLN A 128 -0.83 19.85 -24.56
N GLU A 129 -0.52 20.83 -23.73
CA GLU A 129 0.36 20.62 -22.57
C GLU A 129 -0.32 19.75 -21.50
N LYS A 130 -1.63 19.91 -21.30
CA LYS A 130 -2.41 19.03 -20.42
C LYS A 130 -2.52 17.61 -20.97
N ASP A 131 -2.69 17.45 -22.28
CA ASP A 131 -2.68 16.14 -22.94
C ASP A 131 -1.34 15.43 -22.79
N ARG A 132 -0.21 16.15 -22.99
CA ARG A 132 1.14 15.60 -22.73
C ARG A 132 1.32 15.18 -21.28
N GLN A 133 0.83 15.97 -20.32
CA GLN A 133 0.86 15.63 -18.90
C GLN A 133 0.01 14.39 -18.60
N MET A 134 -1.19 14.30 -19.17
CA MET A 134 -2.04 13.11 -19.05
C MET A 134 -1.37 11.87 -19.61
N ASP A 135 -0.75 11.96 -20.78
CA ASP A 135 -0.07 10.83 -21.40
C ASP A 135 1.17 10.38 -20.60
N LYS A 136 1.94 11.33 -20.07
CA LYS A 136 3.05 11.04 -19.15
C LYS A 136 2.57 10.30 -17.90
N VAL A 137 1.49 10.78 -17.26
CA VAL A 137 0.92 10.12 -16.07
C VAL A 137 0.35 8.74 -16.40
N LYS A 138 -0.33 8.58 -17.55
CA LYS A 138 -0.82 7.28 -18.01
C LYS A 138 0.33 6.30 -18.26
N GLN A 139 1.43 6.77 -18.81
CA GLN A 139 2.61 5.95 -19.06
C GLN A 139 3.29 5.52 -17.75
N GLN A 140 3.51 6.45 -16.83
CA GLN A 140 4.03 6.15 -15.49
C GLN A 140 3.14 5.14 -14.75
N MET A 141 1.82 5.27 -14.85
CA MET A 141 0.89 4.34 -14.23
C MET A 141 0.94 2.93 -14.85
N LYS A 142 1.18 2.83 -16.17
CA LYS A 142 1.39 1.54 -16.84
C LYS A 142 2.72 0.90 -16.40
N GLU A 143 3.79 1.68 -16.38
CA GLU A 143 5.13 1.23 -15.97
C GLU A 143 5.12 0.72 -14.52
N LEU A 144 4.57 1.49 -13.58
CA LEU A 144 4.42 1.07 -12.18
C LEU A 144 3.55 -0.19 -12.04
N LYS A 145 2.49 -0.33 -12.84
CA LYS A 145 1.68 -1.56 -12.84
C LYS A 145 2.45 -2.77 -13.34
N THR A 146 3.26 -2.60 -14.39
CA THR A 146 4.07 -3.70 -14.91
C THR A 146 5.19 -4.09 -13.96
N GLU A 147 5.84 -3.11 -13.32
CA GLU A 147 6.89 -3.33 -12.32
C GLU A 147 6.34 -4.05 -11.10
N ASN A 148 5.24 -3.56 -10.51
CA ASN A 148 4.60 -4.22 -9.36
C ASN A 148 4.10 -5.64 -9.71
N ARG A 149 3.66 -5.88 -10.96
CA ARG A 149 3.30 -7.23 -11.42
C ARG A 149 4.54 -8.13 -11.49
N GLN A 150 5.65 -7.64 -12.02
CA GLN A 150 6.90 -8.38 -12.13
C GLN A 150 7.51 -8.66 -10.75
N GLU A 151 7.50 -7.70 -9.83
CA GLU A 151 7.92 -7.89 -8.44
C GLU A 151 7.04 -8.92 -7.73
N GLY A 152 5.73 -8.85 -7.92
CA GLY A 152 4.80 -9.85 -7.41
C GLY A 152 5.08 -11.26 -7.95
N GLU A 153 5.31 -11.39 -9.26
CA GLU A 153 5.67 -12.66 -9.90
C GLU A 153 7.03 -13.19 -9.39
N ARG A 154 8.03 -12.33 -9.22
CA ARG A 154 9.35 -12.69 -8.65
C ARG A 154 9.23 -13.18 -7.22
N LEU A 155 8.52 -12.45 -6.36
CA LEU A 155 8.33 -12.81 -4.96
C LEU A 155 7.59 -14.15 -4.82
N VAL A 156 6.56 -14.37 -5.66
CA VAL A 156 5.85 -15.66 -5.70
C VAL A 156 6.80 -16.79 -6.11
N GLU A 157 7.66 -16.58 -7.11
CA GLU A 157 8.61 -17.59 -7.56
C GLU A 157 9.69 -17.88 -6.51
N GLU A 158 10.21 -16.85 -5.83
CA GLU A 158 11.15 -17.01 -4.71
C GLU A 158 10.54 -17.85 -3.58
N PHE A 159 9.31 -17.54 -3.15
CA PHE A 159 8.63 -18.34 -2.14
C PHE A 159 8.28 -19.75 -2.63
N ARG A 160 7.99 -19.92 -3.92
CA ARG A 160 7.77 -21.23 -4.53
C ARG A 160 9.04 -22.08 -4.44
N LEU A 161 10.20 -21.51 -4.74
CA LEU A 161 11.49 -22.20 -4.67
C LEU A 161 11.87 -22.52 -3.21
N GLN A 162 11.69 -21.59 -2.28
CA GLN A 162 11.92 -21.83 -0.86
C GLN A 162 11.05 -22.96 -0.31
N LYS A 163 9.77 -23.00 -0.73
CA LYS A 163 8.87 -24.09 -0.35
C LYS A 163 9.37 -25.44 -0.88
N LEU A 164 9.80 -25.49 -2.15
CA LEU A 164 10.33 -26.73 -2.73
C LEU A 164 11.59 -27.23 -2.02
N ASP A 165 12.52 -26.33 -1.66
CA ASP A 165 13.72 -26.69 -0.88
C ASP A 165 13.37 -27.22 0.52
N LEU A 166 12.40 -26.61 1.19
CA LEU A 166 11.91 -27.10 2.49
C LEU A 166 11.22 -28.46 2.37
N ASP A 167 10.39 -28.66 1.34
CA ASP A 167 9.74 -29.94 1.08
C ASP A 167 10.77 -31.04 0.77
N GLU A 168 11.84 -30.73 0.03
CA GLU A 168 12.95 -31.65 -0.24
C GLU A 168 13.71 -32.01 1.04
N LYS A 169 14.09 -31.02 1.85
CA LYS A 169 14.75 -31.24 3.15
C LYS A 169 13.89 -32.08 4.09
N LEU A 170 12.58 -31.82 4.11
CA LEU A 170 11.63 -32.58 4.91
C LEU A 170 11.55 -34.03 4.42
N SER A 171 11.51 -34.26 3.11
CA SER A 171 11.55 -35.61 2.53
C SER A 171 12.84 -36.35 2.89
N GLN A 172 14.00 -35.68 2.80
CA GLN A 172 15.29 -36.26 3.18
C GLN A 172 15.32 -36.65 4.67
N LYS A 173 14.86 -35.76 5.57
CA LYS A 173 14.79 -36.06 7.00
C LYS A 173 13.78 -37.16 7.33
N THR A 174 12.67 -37.22 6.62
CA THR A 174 11.70 -38.30 6.77
C THR A 174 12.33 -39.65 6.40
N HIS A 175 13.08 -39.68 5.30
CA HIS A 175 13.80 -40.88 4.87
C HIS A 175 14.91 -41.30 5.87
N GLU A 176 15.71 -40.37 6.38
CA GLU A 176 16.70 -40.66 7.43
C GLU A 176 16.05 -41.29 8.67
N VAL A 177 14.90 -40.75 9.10
CA VAL A 177 14.14 -41.31 10.23
C VAL A 177 13.63 -42.71 9.94
N GLU A 178 13.14 -42.98 8.73
CA GLU A 178 12.73 -44.33 8.32
C GLU A 178 13.89 -45.33 8.40
N VAL A 179 15.06 -44.97 7.88
CA VAL A 179 16.27 -45.80 7.94
C VAL A 179 16.64 -46.08 9.39
N LEU A 180 16.73 -45.05 10.25
CA LEU A 180 17.04 -45.22 11.68
C LEU A 180 16.01 -46.08 12.41
N GLN A 181 14.72 -45.99 12.03
CA GLN A 181 13.68 -46.87 12.57
C GLN A 181 13.90 -48.33 12.16
N THR A 182 14.32 -48.59 10.92
CA THR A 182 14.65 -49.96 10.48
C THR A 182 15.89 -50.50 11.18
N GLU A 183 16.94 -49.70 11.34
CA GLU A 183 18.14 -50.08 12.10
C GLU A 183 17.82 -50.36 13.56
N LEU A 184 16.98 -49.52 14.19
CA LEU A 184 16.53 -49.73 15.57
C LEU A 184 15.76 -51.04 15.73
N LYS A 185 14.92 -51.41 14.76
CA LYS A 185 14.24 -52.72 14.75
C LYS A 185 15.25 -53.85 14.69
N LEU A 186 16.26 -53.76 13.82
CA LEU A 186 17.32 -54.76 13.72
C LEU A 186 18.13 -54.90 15.02
N VAL A 187 18.49 -53.78 15.66
CA VAL A 187 19.20 -53.78 16.95
C VAL A 187 18.34 -54.43 18.04
N LYS A 188 17.03 -54.16 18.07
CA LYS A 188 16.10 -54.81 19.01
C LYS A 188 16.04 -56.32 18.79
N GLU A 189 15.97 -56.77 17.55
CA GLU A 189 16.01 -58.20 17.23
C GLU A 189 17.34 -58.85 17.61
N PHE A 190 18.46 -58.19 17.33
CA PHE A 190 19.78 -58.66 17.72
C PHE A 190 19.89 -58.81 19.25
N ARG A 191 19.39 -57.83 20.02
CA ARG A 191 19.35 -57.92 21.49
C ARG A 191 18.52 -59.11 21.98
N LYS A 192 17.35 -59.37 21.37
CA LYS A 192 16.52 -60.54 21.70
C LYS A 192 17.25 -61.85 21.41
N LYS A 193 17.85 -61.98 20.22
CA LYS A 193 18.62 -63.18 19.84
C LYS A 193 19.83 -63.38 20.75
N ARG A 194 20.57 -62.33 21.08
CA ARG A 194 21.69 -62.39 22.02
C ARG A 194 21.26 -62.86 23.40
N ALA A 195 20.15 -62.32 23.93
CA ALA A 195 19.62 -62.75 25.23
C ALA A 195 19.18 -64.22 25.21
N HIS A 196 18.58 -64.69 24.10
CA HIS A 196 18.20 -66.09 23.94
C HIS A 196 19.42 -67.01 23.87
N MET A 197 20.41 -66.71 23.02
CA MET A 197 21.66 -67.50 22.93
C MET A 197 22.44 -67.51 24.25
N GLN A 198 22.44 -66.41 25.01
CA GLN A 198 23.08 -66.38 26.32
C GLN A 198 22.40 -67.35 27.30
N LYS A 199 21.06 -67.37 27.31
CA LYS A 199 20.31 -68.34 28.13
C LYS A 199 20.63 -69.78 27.73
N GLU A 200 20.66 -70.11 26.44
CA GLU A 200 21.02 -71.45 25.97
C GLU A 200 22.44 -71.84 26.41
N LEU A 201 23.40 -70.91 26.35
CA LEU A 201 24.76 -71.17 26.83
C LEU A 201 24.80 -71.41 28.34
N ASP A 202 24.04 -70.65 29.12
CA ASP A 202 23.97 -70.81 30.57
C ASP A 202 23.29 -72.14 30.94
N GLU A 203 22.22 -72.53 30.25
CA GLU A 203 21.54 -73.82 30.39
C GLU A 203 22.47 -75.00 30.05
N ILE A 204 23.26 -74.91 28.97
CA ILE A 204 24.24 -75.93 28.60
C ILE A 204 25.35 -76.04 29.66
N LYS A 205 25.84 -74.91 30.18
CA LYS A 205 26.85 -74.89 31.24
C LYS A 205 26.34 -75.52 32.52
N GLU A 206 25.11 -75.22 32.92
CA GLU A 206 24.46 -75.81 34.10
C GLU A 206 24.31 -77.33 33.93
N ALA A 207 23.78 -77.77 32.78
CA ALA A 207 23.66 -79.19 32.45
C ALA A 207 25.03 -79.91 32.45
N MET A 208 26.10 -79.27 31.95
CA MET A 208 27.45 -79.82 31.99
C MET A 208 27.98 -79.94 33.43
N LEU A 209 27.76 -78.93 34.27
CA LEU A 209 28.17 -78.95 35.67
C LEU A 209 27.46 -80.04 36.46
N ASP A 210 26.17 -80.23 36.21
CA ASP A 210 25.37 -81.27 36.85
C ASP A 210 25.80 -82.66 36.40
N ALA A 211 26.00 -82.87 35.10
CA ALA A 211 26.54 -84.13 34.58
C ALA A 211 27.94 -84.45 35.16
N ASN A 212 28.80 -83.44 35.31
CA ASN A 212 30.12 -83.63 35.91
C ASN A 212 30.03 -83.91 37.42
N ARG A 213 29.11 -83.27 38.15
CA ARG A 213 28.82 -83.58 39.56
C ARG A 213 28.32 -85.00 39.71
N GLU A 214 27.38 -85.43 38.88
CA GLU A 214 26.85 -86.78 38.89
C GLU A 214 27.96 -87.79 38.57
N HIS A 215 28.77 -87.52 37.55
CA HIS A 215 29.92 -88.36 37.22
C HIS A 215 30.91 -88.48 38.39
N LYS A 216 31.30 -87.37 39.03
CA LYS A 216 32.15 -87.38 40.23
C LYS A 216 31.53 -88.17 41.37
N SER A 217 30.23 -88.01 41.61
CA SER A 217 29.51 -88.77 42.64
C SER A 217 29.53 -90.28 42.34
N THR A 218 29.32 -90.66 41.07
CA THR A 218 29.41 -92.07 40.66
C THR A 218 30.81 -92.63 40.80
N LEU A 219 31.85 -91.87 40.44
CA LEU A 219 33.26 -92.23 40.63
C LEU A 219 33.58 -92.43 42.11
N ALA A 220 33.27 -91.46 42.97
CA ALA A 220 33.51 -91.54 44.40
C ALA A 220 32.81 -92.76 45.02
N ARG A 221 31.58 -93.06 44.59
CA ARG A 221 30.85 -94.26 45.02
C ARG A 221 31.52 -95.55 44.56
N MET A 222 32.07 -95.59 43.35
CA MET A 222 32.84 -96.74 42.87
C MET A 222 34.15 -96.89 43.62
N GLU A 223 34.90 -95.80 43.80
CA GLU A 223 36.15 -95.76 44.57
C GLU A 223 35.94 -96.23 46.01
N GLN A 224 34.87 -95.77 46.67
CA GLN A 224 34.52 -96.22 48.01
C GLN A 224 34.30 -97.73 48.05
N LYS A 225 33.51 -98.28 47.11
CA LYS A 225 33.28 -99.74 47.02
C LYS A 225 34.59 -100.49 46.78
N PHE A 226 35.45 -100.00 45.88
CA PHE A 226 36.77 -100.60 45.65
C PHE A 226 37.67 -100.53 46.88
N PHE A 227 37.62 -99.42 47.62
CA PHE A 227 38.43 -99.23 48.83
C PHE A 227 37.95 -100.14 49.96
N GLU A 228 36.64 -100.28 50.15
CA GLU A 228 36.03 -101.21 51.09
C GLU A 228 36.42 -102.66 50.77
N GLU A 229 36.32 -103.08 49.50
CA GLU A 229 36.72 -104.42 49.06
C GLU A 229 38.23 -104.65 49.26
N LYS A 230 39.05 -103.68 48.86
CA LYS A 230 40.51 -103.72 49.03
C LYS A 230 40.90 -103.79 50.51
N MET A 231 40.26 -102.98 51.37
CA MET A 231 40.48 -103.01 52.81
C MET A 231 40.04 -104.33 53.43
N ARG A 232 38.91 -104.91 53.02
CA ARG A 232 38.49 -106.23 53.47
C ARG A 232 39.55 -107.28 53.14
N LEU A 233 40.00 -107.34 51.88
CA LEU A 233 41.03 -108.27 51.42
C LEU A 233 42.38 -108.03 52.13
N GLN A 234 42.75 -106.77 52.33
CA GLN A 234 43.99 -106.41 53.01
C GLN A 234 43.93 -106.70 54.51
N GLN A 235 42.79 -106.53 55.17
CA GLN A 235 42.59 -106.95 56.56
C GLN A 235 42.65 -108.46 56.69
N GLU A 236 42.04 -109.21 55.78
CA GLU A 236 42.14 -110.68 55.75
C GLU A 236 43.60 -111.15 55.57
N ALA A 237 44.36 -110.49 54.69
CA ALA A 237 45.78 -110.76 54.48
C ALA A 237 46.64 -110.35 55.68
N ASN A 238 46.45 -109.14 56.21
CA ASN A 238 47.17 -108.62 57.36
C ASN A 238 46.89 -109.45 58.60
N LYS A 239 45.64 -109.88 58.84
CA LYS A 239 45.32 -110.77 59.96
C LYS A 239 46.07 -112.10 59.84
N LYS A 240 46.21 -112.65 58.63
CA LYS A 240 47.07 -113.83 58.39
C LYS A 240 48.55 -113.56 58.64
N ILE A 241 49.05 -112.39 58.23
CA ILE A 241 50.44 -111.98 58.44
C ILE A 241 50.71 -111.73 59.92
N GLU A 242 49.81 -111.05 60.63
CA GLU A 242 49.86 -110.76 62.07
C GLU A 242 49.77 -112.06 62.86
N GLU A 243 48.86 -112.98 62.51
CA GLU A 243 48.83 -114.31 63.12
C GLU A 243 50.15 -115.08 62.90
N LEU A 244 50.83 -114.91 61.76
CA LEU A 244 52.14 -115.52 61.49
C LEU A 244 53.28 -114.78 62.18
N ALA A 245 53.21 -113.45 62.25
CA ALA A 245 54.20 -112.57 62.86
C ALA A 245 54.13 -112.66 64.38
N ASP A 246 52.96 -112.76 64.99
CA ASP A 246 52.78 -113.02 66.42
C ASP A 246 53.28 -114.41 66.79
N ARG A 247 53.05 -115.42 65.93
CA ARG A 247 53.66 -116.75 66.12
C ARG A 247 55.18 -116.66 66.06
N ALA A 248 55.76 -115.99 65.07
CA ALA A 248 57.20 -115.82 64.94
C ALA A 248 57.81 -114.89 66.01
N HIS A 249 57.12 -113.83 66.42
CA HIS A 249 57.58 -112.87 67.44
C HIS A 249 57.44 -113.43 68.85
N THR A 250 56.38 -114.16 69.17
CA THR A 250 56.28 -114.86 70.46
C THR A 250 57.34 -115.95 70.58
N GLU A 251 57.60 -116.68 69.50
CA GLU A 251 58.66 -117.70 69.41
C GLU A 251 60.09 -117.10 69.41
N ALA A 252 60.28 -115.89 68.87
CA ALA A 252 61.55 -115.18 68.94
C ALA A 252 61.77 -114.48 70.30
N ILE A 253 60.74 -113.88 70.89
CA ILE A 253 60.82 -113.20 72.20
C ILE A 253 61.03 -114.20 73.33
N SER A 254 60.47 -115.42 73.23
CA SER A 254 60.74 -116.51 74.19
C SER A 254 62.17 -117.03 74.12
N ASN A 255 62.88 -116.78 73.01
CA ASN A 255 64.24 -117.25 72.75
C ASN A 255 65.33 -116.16 72.89
N LEU A 256 64.99 -114.97 73.40
CA LEU A 256 65.93 -113.86 73.61
C LEU A 256 66.29 -113.67 75.10
N ASP A 257 67.51 -113.24 75.37
CA ASP A 257 68.01 -112.93 76.72
C ASP A 257 67.55 -111.54 77.21
N GLU A 258 67.54 -111.33 78.53
CA GLU A 258 66.99 -110.14 79.20
C GLU A 258 67.62 -108.81 78.75
N THR A 259 68.91 -108.83 78.41
CA THR A 259 69.65 -107.67 77.88
C THR A 259 69.15 -107.25 76.50
N THR A 260 68.81 -108.21 75.63
CA THR A 260 68.29 -107.94 74.29
C THR A 260 66.88 -107.34 74.37
N ARG A 261 66.02 -107.84 75.28
CA ARG A 261 64.70 -107.25 75.55
C ARG A 261 64.79 -105.79 76.03
N SER A 262 65.78 -105.45 76.85
CA SER A 262 66.00 -104.08 77.31
C SER A 262 66.44 -103.14 76.18
N VAL A 263 67.34 -103.59 75.30
CA VAL A 263 67.77 -102.83 74.11
C VAL A 263 66.62 -102.61 73.13
N TYR A 264 65.72 -103.59 72.98
CA TYR A 264 64.50 -103.44 72.18
C TYR A 264 63.56 -102.37 72.74
N LYS A 265 63.31 -102.36 74.06
CA LYS A 265 62.49 -101.32 74.70
C LYS A 265 63.04 -99.93 74.48
N GLU A 266 64.36 -99.77 74.57
CA GLU A 266 65.01 -98.47 74.31
C GLU A 266 64.95 -98.08 72.82
N ASN A 267 65.14 -99.02 71.90
CA ASN A 267 64.95 -98.77 70.47
C ASN A 267 63.51 -98.35 70.14
N VAL A 268 62.50 -98.96 70.78
CA VAL A 268 61.10 -98.55 70.63
C VAL A 268 60.89 -97.13 71.14
N ARG A 269 61.49 -96.78 72.29
CA ARG A 269 61.42 -95.42 72.84
C ARG A 269 62.09 -94.38 71.93
N LEU A 270 63.28 -94.68 71.41
CA LEU A 270 63.99 -93.80 70.47
C LEU A 270 63.24 -93.65 69.15
N ASN A 271 62.64 -94.73 68.63
CA ASN A 271 61.81 -94.65 67.44
C ASN A 271 60.55 -93.82 67.65
N GLN A 272 59.90 -93.90 68.83
CA GLN A 272 58.77 -93.04 69.15
C GLN A 272 59.17 -91.55 69.19
N ALA A 273 60.33 -91.23 69.76
CA ALA A 273 60.87 -89.87 69.76
C ALA A 273 61.20 -89.38 68.34
N LEU A 274 61.78 -90.25 67.50
CA LEU A 274 62.09 -89.93 66.10
C LEU A 274 60.82 -89.65 65.29
N VAL A 275 59.78 -90.47 65.45
CA VAL A 275 58.48 -90.29 64.79
C VAL A 275 57.84 -88.96 65.21
N TYR A 276 57.90 -88.61 66.49
CA TYR A 276 57.39 -87.32 66.98
C TYR A 276 58.11 -86.13 66.32
N HIS A 277 59.44 -86.16 66.26
CA HIS A 277 60.21 -85.08 65.63
C HIS A 277 60.00 -85.01 64.11
N MET A 278 59.84 -86.14 63.43
CA MET A 278 59.45 -86.14 62.00
C MET A 278 58.08 -85.50 61.80
N GLN A 279 57.08 -85.86 62.61
CA GLN A 279 55.73 -85.30 62.51
C GLN A 279 55.71 -83.79 62.76
N GLU A 280 56.49 -83.31 63.74
CA GLU A 280 56.61 -81.87 64.00
C GLU A 280 57.35 -81.15 62.86
N GLY A 281 58.39 -81.76 62.30
CA GLY A 281 59.08 -81.25 61.11
C GLY A 281 58.14 -81.11 59.90
N ASP A 282 57.32 -82.13 59.64
CA ASP A 282 56.31 -82.11 58.57
C ASP A 282 55.21 -81.08 58.84
N ARG A 283 54.79 -80.91 60.10
CA ARG A 283 53.82 -79.89 60.50
C ARG A 283 54.36 -78.49 60.23
N LEU A 284 55.59 -78.21 60.68
CA LEU A 284 56.25 -76.92 60.45
C LEU A 284 56.46 -76.66 58.96
N LYS A 285 56.82 -77.68 58.18
CA LYS A 285 56.96 -77.57 56.72
C LYS A 285 55.64 -77.19 56.05
N LYS A 286 54.54 -77.86 56.39
CA LYS A 286 53.19 -77.53 55.88
C LYS A 286 52.74 -76.11 56.26
N ILE A 287 53.07 -75.64 57.45
CA ILE A 287 52.76 -74.28 57.89
C ILE A 287 53.59 -73.27 57.08
N LYS A 288 54.89 -73.53 56.89
CA LYS A 288 55.75 -72.69 56.06
C LYS A 288 55.26 -72.60 54.62
N GLU A 289 54.94 -73.74 54.00
CA GLU A 289 54.42 -73.79 52.63
C GLU A 289 53.12 -72.97 52.49
N ARG A 290 52.20 -73.09 53.46
CA ARG A 290 50.97 -72.28 53.50
C ARG A 290 51.24 -70.79 53.62
N LEU A 291 52.16 -70.38 54.52
CA LEU A 291 52.53 -68.98 54.68
C LEU A 291 53.26 -68.43 53.45
N ASP A 292 54.01 -69.26 52.73
CA ASP A 292 54.66 -68.89 51.48
C ASP A 292 53.64 -68.73 50.34
N GLU A 293 52.59 -69.56 50.28
CA GLU A 293 51.46 -69.41 49.36
C GLU A 293 50.65 -68.14 49.66
N GLU A 294 50.28 -67.92 50.92
CA GLU A 294 49.55 -66.71 51.34
C GLU A 294 50.35 -65.43 51.06
N ASN A 295 51.68 -65.45 51.27
CA ASN A 295 52.52 -64.32 50.88
C ASN A 295 52.58 -64.08 49.37
N LYS A 296 52.50 -65.13 48.54
CA LYS A 296 52.45 -64.97 47.08
C LYS A 296 51.11 -64.37 46.66
N ASP A 297 50.01 -64.87 47.23
CA ASP A 297 48.67 -64.37 46.94
C ASP A 297 48.55 -62.89 47.33
N LEU A 298 48.95 -62.53 48.54
CA LEU A 298 48.95 -61.14 49.02
C LEU A 298 49.83 -60.21 48.16
N ARG A 299 50.96 -60.71 47.64
CA ARG A 299 51.80 -59.93 46.70
C ARG A 299 51.07 -59.69 45.38
N SER A 300 50.46 -60.72 44.82
CA SER A 300 49.69 -60.60 43.57
C SER A 300 48.49 -59.66 43.72
N GLU A 301 47.77 -59.73 44.84
CA GLU A 301 46.67 -58.81 45.16
C GLU A 301 47.17 -57.37 45.33
N LYS A 302 48.31 -57.18 45.99
CA LYS A 302 48.92 -55.85 46.14
C LYS A 302 49.27 -55.26 44.77
N GLU A 303 49.92 -56.03 43.90
CA GLU A 303 50.28 -55.58 42.54
C GLU A 303 49.05 -55.23 41.71
N MET A 304 48.00 -56.07 41.76
CA MET A 304 46.72 -55.79 41.09
C MET A 304 46.04 -54.53 41.62
N ASN A 305 46.00 -54.36 42.95
CA ASN A 305 45.44 -53.18 43.58
C ASN A 305 46.23 -51.91 43.22
N GLU A 306 47.56 -52.00 43.14
CA GLU A 306 48.42 -50.88 42.75
C GLU A 306 48.14 -50.45 41.30
N LEU A 307 47.99 -51.41 40.37
CA LEU A 307 47.61 -51.12 38.98
C LEU A 307 46.22 -50.47 38.89
N VAL A 308 45.23 -50.97 39.65
CA VAL A 308 43.88 -50.40 39.68
C VAL A 308 43.91 -48.97 40.24
N ILE A 309 44.66 -48.72 41.30
CA ILE A 309 44.82 -47.37 41.88
C ILE A 309 45.44 -46.43 40.83
N GLN A 310 46.51 -46.85 40.15
CA GLN A 310 47.14 -46.05 39.10
C GLN A 310 46.16 -45.74 37.96
N GLN A 311 45.38 -46.72 37.51
CA GLN A 311 44.35 -46.52 36.47
C GLN A 311 43.27 -45.54 36.93
N LYS A 312 42.79 -45.64 38.18
CA LYS A 312 41.77 -44.74 38.74
C LYS A 312 42.30 -43.32 38.90
N VAL A 313 43.56 -43.16 39.32
CA VAL A 313 44.22 -41.85 39.39
C VAL A 313 44.33 -41.22 38.00
N ALA A 314 44.76 -41.98 36.98
CA ALA A 314 44.84 -41.49 35.61
C ALA A 314 43.46 -41.09 35.05
N GLN A 315 42.43 -41.90 35.28
CA GLN A 315 41.04 -41.56 34.91
C GLN A 315 40.56 -40.28 35.60
N SER A 316 40.84 -40.12 36.91
CA SER A 316 40.46 -38.92 37.66
C SER A 316 41.18 -37.67 37.14
N GLN A 317 42.46 -37.78 36.78
CA GLN A 317 43.22 -36.68 36.17
C GLN A 317 42.63 -36.28 34.81
N GLN A 318 42.31 -37.25 33.95
CA GLN A 318 41.68 -36.99 32.66
C GLN A 318 40.31 -36.33 32.83
N GLN A 319 39.48 -36.82 33.76
CA GLN A 319 38.19 -36.19 34.08
C GLN A 319 38.37 -34.75 34.57
N LYS A 320 39.31 -34.48 35.48
CA LYS A 320 39.61 -33.12 35.95
C LYS A 320 40.01 -32.19 34.80
N GLN A 321 40.81 -32.68 33.86
CA GLN A 321 41.21 -31.90 32.69
C GLN A 321 39.99 -31.58 31.79
N THR A 322 39.12 -32.56 31.53
CA THR A 322 37.89 -32.31 30.75
C THR A 322 36.93 -31.34 31.44
N ILE A 323 36.80 -31.41 32.77
CA ILE A 323 35.99 -30.48 33.56
C ILE A 323 36.55 -29.07 33.43
N LYS A 324 37.88 -28.91 33.53
CA LYS A 324 38.54 -27.61 33.39
C LYS A 324 38.31 -27.01 32.00
N GLU A 325 38.48 -27.79 30.94
CA GLU A 325 38.23 -27.35 29.56
C GLU A 325 36.77 -26.96 29.33
N LEU A 326 35.81 -27.70 29.92
CA LEU A 326 34.40 -27.35 29.86
C LEU A 326 34.09 -26.07 30.64
N GLN A 327 34.70 -25.87 31.81
CA GLN A 327 34.56 -24.65 32.59
C GLN A 327 35.08 -23.42 31.83
N GLU A 328 36.24 -23.51 31.19
CA GLU A 328 36.80 -22.44 30.35
C GLU A 328 35.89 -22.13 29.14
N LYS A 329 35.29 -23.16 28.52
CA LYS A 329 34.29 -22.98 27.45
C LYS A 329 33.01 -22.31 27.95
N VAL A 330 32.51 -22.69 29.12
CA VAL A 330 31.33 -22.04 29.71
C VAL A 330 31.64 -20.57 30.00
N GLU A 331 32.78 -20.27 30.62
CA GLU A 331 33.15 -18.90 30.96
C GLU A 331 33.36 -18.02 29.70
N THR A 332 33.92 -18.57 28.61
CA THR A 332 34.03 -17.84 27.33
C THR A 332 32.67 -17.57 26.70
N LEU A 333 31.76 -18.55 26.72
CA LEU A 333 30.40 -18.37 26.24
C LEU A 333 29.62 -17.34 27.08
N GLU A 334 29.72 -17.40 28.41
CA GLU A 334 29.09 -16.43 29.33
C GLU A 334 29.60 -15.00 29.09
N ARG A 335 30.91 -14.82 28.86
CA ARG A 335 31.47 -13.51 28.51
C ARG A 335 30.93 -13.01 27.16
N SER A 336 30.87 -13.88 26.15
CA SER A 336 30.33 -13.51 24.83
C SER A 336 28.85 -13.15 24.89
N LEU A 337 28.04 -13.92 25.65
CA LEU A 337 26.63 -13.65 25.85
C LEU A 337 26.42 -12.34 26.60
N SER A 338 27.20 -12.08 27.66
CA SER A 338 27.15 -10.83 28.40
C SER A 338 27.50 -9.62 27.53
N HIS A 339 28.44 -9.78 26.59
CA HIS A 339 28.76 -8.76 25.61
C HIS A 339 27.55 -8.44 24.70
N VAL A 340 26.95 -9.48 24.11
CA VAL A 340 25.78 -9.33 23.22
C VAL A 340 24.58 -8.75 23.95
N VAL A 341 24.30 -9.19 25.19
CA VAL A 341 23.21 -8.64 26.01
C VAL A 341 23.43 -7.15 26.27
N ARG A 342 24.64 -6.73 26.63
CA ARG A 342 24.96 -5.33 26.87
C ARG A 342 24.85 -4.49 25.59
N GLU A 343 25.31 -4.99 24.45
CA GLU A 343 25.13 -4.31 23.16
C GLU A 343 23.66 -4.14 22.81
N PHE A 344 22.86 -5.20 22.98
CA PHE A 344 21.43 -5.14 22.75
C PHE A 344 20.73 -4.15 23.70
N GLU A 345 21.10 -4.11 24.98
CA GLU A 345 20.56 -3.13 25.92
C GLU A 345 20.92 -1.69 25.53
N MET A 346 22.15 -1.45 25.08
CA MET A 346 22.59 -0.14 24.58
C MET A 346 21.80 0.26 23.33
N GLU A 347 21.68 -0.62 22.33
CA GLU A 347 20.90 -0.37 21.11
C GLU A 347 19.42 -0.10 21.43
N MET A 348 18.83 -0.92 22.30
CA MET A 348 17.45 -0.71 22.75
C MET A 348 17.28 0.62 23.50
N SER A 349 18.26 1.05 24.28
CA SER A 349 18.22 2.35 24.96
C SER A 349 18.31 3.52 23.97
N ALA A 350 19.22 3.44 23.00
CA ALA A 350 19.42 4.46 21.98
C ALA A 350 18.19 4.58 21.06
N GLU A 351 17.58 3.47 20.68
CA GLU A 351 16.39 3.47 19.83
C GLU A 351 15.17 4.02 20.58
N ARG A 352 15.02 3.70 21.88
CA ARG A 352 13.99 4.33 22.72
C ARG A 352 14.19 5.84 22.82
N GLU A 353 15.41 6.32 22.98
CA GLU A 353 15.70 7.75 23.03
C GLU A 353 15.37 8.44 21.70
N ARG A 354 15.77 7.84 20.56
CA ARG A 354 15.41 8.34 19.21
C ARG A 354 13.91 8.43 19.04
N HIS A 355 13.17 7.38 19.41
CA HIS A 355 11.71 7.39 19.37
C HIS A 355 11.12 8.46 20.29
N ALA A 356 11.63 8.60 21.51
CA ALA A 356 11.17 9.64 22.44
C ALA A 356 11.34 11.05 21.84
N ILE A 357 12.52 11.35 21.28
CA ILE A 357 12.80 12.62 20.62
C ILE A 357 11.86 12.83 19.42
N ALA A 358 11.70 11.83 18.55
CA ALA A 358 10.83 11.92 17.37
C ALA A 358 9.35 12.12 17.73
N THR A 359 8.86 11.47 18.80
CA THR A 359 7.48 11.69 19.27
C THR A 359 7.30 13.10 19.83
N GLU A 360 8.30 13.63 20.52
CA GLU A 360 8.23 14.98 21.09
C GLU A 360 8.31 16.06 20.00
N THR A 361 9.17 15.89 18.99
CA THR A 361 9.21 16.81 17.84
C THR A 361 7.89 16.80 17.08
N ALA A 362 7.32 15.62 16.81
CA ALA A 362 6.01 15.49 16.16
C ALA A 362 4.88 16.14 16.99
N ARG A 363 4.90 16.01 18.32
CA ARG A 363 3.93 16.70 19.21
C ARG A 363 4.03 18.21 19.09
N VAL A 364 5.24 18.76 19.09
CA VAL A 364 5.47 20.20 18.96
C VAL A 364 4.99 20.71 17.60
N GLU A 365 5.24 19.97 16.52
CA GLU A 365 4.76 20.31 15.18
C GLU A 365 3.24 20.25 15.07
N LEU A 366 2.63 19.22 15.63
CA LEU A 366 1.17 19.07 15.67
C LEU A 366 0.53 20.25 16.41
N ALA A 367 1.09 20.68 17.54
CA ALA A 367 0.62 21.85 18.28
C ALA A 367 0.75 23.15 17.47
N LYS A 368 1.84 23.32 16.72
CA LYS A 368 2.02 24.47 15.81
C LYS A 368 0.97 24.47 14.70
N LEU A 369 0.75 23.32 14.04
CA LEU A 369 -0.22 23.19 12.96
C LEU A 369 -1.65 23.43 13.45
N GLN A 370 -2.03 22.89 14.61
CA GLN A 370 -3.33 23.16 15.24
C GLN A 370 -3.55 24.66 15.49
N ARG A 371 -2.51 25.38 15.94
CA ARG A 371 -2.60 26.84 16.13
C ARG A 371 -2.83 27.57 14.80
N VAL A 372 -2.14 27.18 13.74
CA VAL A 372 -2.32 27.76 12.40
C VAL A 372 -3.74 27.52 11.89
N VAL A 373 -4.25 26.29 12.03
CA VAL A 373 -5.63 25.94 11.65
C VAL A 373 -6.64 26.77 12.43
N ALA A 374 -6.46 26.94 13.74
CA ALA A 374 -7.34 27.76 14.57
C ALA A 374 -7.35 29.24 14.12
N LEU A 375 -6.20 29.82 13.81
CA LEU A 375 -6.09 31.19 13.29
C LEU A 375 -6.76 31.33 11.91
N LYS A 376 -6.50 30.39 10.99
CA LYS A 376 -7.14 30.38 9.66
C LYS A 376 -8.65 30.22 9.74
N THR A 377 -9.15 29.42 10.69
CA THR A 377 -10.59 29.28 10.93
C THR A 377 -11.20 30.58 11.45
N LYS A 378 -10.51 31.31 12.34
CA LYS A 378 -10.96 32.64 12.79
C LYS A 378 -11.00 33.66 11.65
N GLU A 379 -9.97 33.70 10.80
CA GLU A 379 -9.93 34.54 9.60
C GLU A 379 -11.06 34.19 8.63
N MET A 380 -11.24 32.91 8.36
CA MET A 380 -12.32 32.39 7.52
C MET A 380 -13.70 32.81 8.06
N ASN A 381 -13.92 32.73 9.37
CA ASN A 381 -15.16 33.16 9.99
C ASN A 381 -15.39 34.67 9.87
N LYS A 382 -14.33 35.49 9.95
CA LYS A 382 -14.42 36.93 9.69
C LYS A 382 -14.82 37.20 8.24
N VAL A 383 -14.19 36.53 7.27
CA VAL A 383 -14.53 36.65 5.85
C VAL A 383 -15.98 36.21 5.59
N LYS A 384 -16.42 35.08 6.15
CA LYS A 384 -17.82 34.63 6.04
C LYS A 384 -18.81 35.65 6.60
N LYS A 385 -18.51 36.28 7.74
CA LYS A 385 -19.36 37.34 8.31
C LYS A 385 -19.42 38.57 7.39
N LEU A 386 -18.28 39.01 6.86
CA LEU A 386 -18.24 40.14 5.93
C LEU A 386 -19.00 39.84 4.63
N ALA A 387 -18.78 38.67 4.05
CA ALA A 387 -19.50 38.23 2.85
C ALA A 387 -21.01 38.16 3.09
N LYS A 388 -21.43 37.64 4.25
CA LYS A 388 -22.84 37.64 4.64
C LYS A 388 -23.39 39.07 4.77
N ASN A 389 -22.71 39.97 5.45
CA ASN A 389 -23.14 41.36 5.59
C ASN A 389 -23.29 42.06 4.21
N ILE A 390 -22.36 41.84 3.28
CA ILE A 390 -22.44 42.39 1.93
C ILE A 390 -23.64 41.82 1.17
N LEU A 391 -23.91 40.53 1.30
CA LEU A 391 -25.09 39.88 0.71
C LEU A 391 -26.40 40.39 1.32
N ASP A 392 -26.44 40.57 2.64
CA ASP A 392 -27.60 41.10 3.35
C ASP A 392 -27.88 42.56 2.90
N GLN A 393 -26.85 43.41 2.84
CA GLN A 393 -26.95 44.78 2.30
C GLN A 393 -27.41 44.79 0.84
N ARG A 394 -26.88 43.91 0.00
CA ARG A 394 -27.34 43.77 -1.39
C ARG A 394 -28.80 43.36 -1.46
N THR A 395 -29.21 42.41 -0.62
CA THR A 395 -30.60 41.95 -0.54
C THR A 395 -31.53 43.07 -0.09
N GLU A 396 -31.12 43.89 0.88
CA GLU A 396 -31.87 45.08 1.33
C GLU A 396 -32.01 46.11 0.21
N MET A 397 -30.92 46.41 -0.52
CA MET A 397 -30.97 47.30 -1.68
C MET A 397 -31.88 46.76 -2.79
N GLU A 398 -31.78 45.46 -3.12
CA GLU A 398 -32.63 44.82 -4.12
C GLU A 398 -34.11 44.91 -3.73
N ARG A 399 -34.44 44.63 -2.46
CA ARG A 399 -35.80 44.82 -1.92
C ARG A 399 -36.28 46.26 -2.05
N PHE A 400 -35.47 47.23 -1.65
CA PHE A 400 -35.81 48.64 -1.77
C PHE A 400 -36.13 49.06 -3.22
N PHE A 401 -35.33 48.61 -4.19
CA PHE A 401 -35.59 48.91 -5.61
C PHE A 401 -36.87 48.22 -6.12
N LEU A 402 -37.13 46.98 -5.71
CA LEU A 402 -38.35 46.27 -6.08
C LEU A 402 -39.59 46.94 -5.48
N ASP A 403 -39.55 47.33 -4.21
CA ASP A 403 -40.64 48.02 -3.52
C ASP A 403 -40.88 49.41 -4.13
N SER A 404 -39.81 50.16 -4.42
CA SER A 404 -39.90 51.46 -5.11
C SER A 404 -40.51 51.32 -6.51
N LEU A 405 -40.12 50.28 -7.26
CA LEU A 405 -40.71 49.99 -8.57
C LEU A 405 -42.17 49.58 -8.47
N ALA A 406 -42.56 48.83 -7.43
CA ALA A 406 -43.94 48.46 -7.18
C ALA A 406 -44.78 49.71 -6.88
N GLN A 407 -44.29 50.59 -5.99
CA GLN A 407 -44.95 51.85 -5.66
C GLN A 407 -45.13 52.74 -6.89
N VAL A 408 -44.08 52.92 -7.70
CA VAL A 408 -44.19 53.72 -8.93
C VAL A 408 -45.18 53.12 -9.92
N LYS A 409 -45.25 51.79 -10.06
CA LYS A 409 -46.26 51.15 -10.92
C LYS A 409 -47.69 51.35 -10.42
N GLU A 410 -47.90 51.33 -9.11
CA GLU A 410 -49.19 51.62 -8.50
C GLU A 410 -49.59 53.08 -8.75
N GLU A 411 -48.66 54.02 -8.55
CA GLU A 411 -48.87 55.45 -8.84
C GLU A 411 -49.12 55.73 -10.32
N ILE A 412 -48.40 55.06 -11.24
CA ILE A 412 -48.68 55.12 -12.69
C ILE A 412 -50.12 54.66 -12.97
N SER A 413 -50.53 53.55 -12.36
CA SER A 413 -51.87 52.99 -12.58
C SER A 413 -52.96 53.92 -12.04
N SER A 414 -52.75 54.49 -10.84
CA SER A 414 -53.64 55.47 -10.21
C SER A 414 -53.72 56.76 -11.02
N ASN A 415 -52.58 57.34 -11.39
CA ASN A 415 -52.50 58.57 -12.20
C ASN A 415 -53.17 58.39 -13.57
N ARG A 416 -52.93 57.25 -14.26
CA ARG A 416 -53.61 56.94 -15.53
C ARG A 416 -55.12 56.87 -15.35
N LEU A 417 -55.59 56.28 -14.25
CA LEU A 417 -57.03 56.18 -13.96
C LEU A 417 -57.63 57.56 -13.69
N GLN A 418 -56.97 58.37 -12.85
CA GLN A 418 -57.39 59.72 -12.51
C GLN A 418 -57.38 60.64 -13.73
N TYR A 419 -56.30 60.66 -14.51
CA TYR A 419 -56.21 61.46 -15.74
C TYR A 419 -57.33 61.12 -16.72
N ARG A 420 -57.69 59.83 -16.86
CA ARG A 420 -58.82 59.41 -17.70
C ARG A 420 -60.16 59.89 -17.16
N HIS A 421 -60.34 59.88 -15.84
CA HIS A 421 -61.54 60.42 -15.19
C HIS A 421 -61.64 61.93 -15.38
N ASP A 422 -60.59 62.67 -15.06
CA ASP A 422 -60.53 64.14 -15.15
C ASP A 422 -60.67 64.61 -16.59
N ALA A 423 -59.99 63.97 -17.54
CA ALA A 423 -60.14 64.29 -18.96
C ALA A 423 -61.58 64.03 -19.46
N ARG A 424 -62.28 63.03 -18.89
CA ARG A 424 -63.69 62.75 -19.22
C ARG A 424 -64.60 63.83 -18.63
N MET A 425 -64.41 64.19 -17.37
CA MET A 425 -65.18 65.24 -16.71
C MET A 425 -64.94 66.61 -17.36
N ALA A 426 -63.70 66.97 -17.67
CA ALA A 426 -63.38 68.22 -18.37
C ALA A 426 -63.99 68.29 -19.77
N TYR A 427 -64.01 67.17 -20.50
CA TYR A 427 -64.67 67.10 -21.80
C TYR A 427 -66.20 67.24 -21.69
N GLN A 428 -66.82 66.55 -20.73
CA GLN A 428 -68.25 66.68 -20.43
C GLN A 428 -68.62 68.10 -19.99
N HIS A 429 -67.83 68.71 -19.10
CA HIS A 429 -68.05 70.08 -18.65
C HIS A 429 -67.96 71.09 -19.81
N ARG A 430 -66.93 70.99 -20.66
CA ARG A 430 -66.82 71.84 -21.86
C ARG A 430 -67.97 71.62 -22.85
N MET A 431 -68.49 70.39 -22.93
CA MET A 431 -69.66 70.08 -23.76
C MET A 431 -70.94 70.73 -23.20
N LEU A 432 -71.12 70.72 -21.88
CA LEU A 432 -72.23 71.41 -21.19
C LEU A 432 -72.12 72.94 -21.30
N ASP A 433 -70.92 73.51 -21.11
CA ASP A 433 -70.70 74.95 -21.26
C ASP A 433 -71.02 75.42 -22.69
N ALA A 434 -70.61 74.65 -23.70
CA ALA A 434 -70.93 74.93 -25.09
C ALA A 434 -72.43 74.83 -25.39
N TYR A 435 -73.12 73.88 -24.75
CA TYR A 435 -74.59 73.79 -24.82
C TYR A 435 -75.28 75.03 -24.23
N THR A 436 -74.74 75.61 -23.15
CA THR A 436 -75.25 76.85 -22.55
C THR A 436 -74.80 78.14 -23.27
N GLY A 437 -74.08 78.03 -24.39
CA GLY A 437 -73.65 79.16 -25.22
C GLY A 437 -72.47 79.97 -24.67
N LYS A 438 -71.76 79.47 -23.66
CA LYS A 438 -70.61 80.15 -23.05
C LYS A 438 -69.31 79.96 -23.83
N THR A 439 -69.19 78.88 -24.59
CA THR A 439 -68.00 78.48 -25.36
C THR A 439 -68.38 77.70 -26.62
N ASP A 440 -67.44 77.47 -27.54
CA ASP A 440 -67.64 76.61 -28.71
C ASP A 440 -67.57 75.11 -28.36
N TYR A 441 -68.29 74.26 -29.11
CA TYR A 441 -68.28 72.81 -28.90
C TYR A 441 -66.86 72.22 -29.05
N PRO A 442 -66.37 71.46 -28.04
CA PRO A 442 -65.03 70.88 -28.08
C PRO A 442 -64.94 69.77 -29.14
N ARG A 443 -63.77 69.63 -29.79
CA ARG A 443 -63.47 68.54 -30.72
C ARG A 443 -63.70 67.17 -30.06
N VAL A 444 -64.32 66.24 -30.79
CA VAL A 444 -64.61 64.88 -30.30
C VAL A 444 -63.34 64.23 -29.75
N ARG A 445 -63.41 63.81 -28.49
CA ARG A 445 -62.31 63.15 -27.76
C ARG A 445 -62.74 61.74 -27.40
N THR A 446 -61.93 60.75 -27.75
CA THR A 446 -62.25 59.33 -27.49
C THR A 446 -61.63 58.85 -26.19
N PHE A 447 -62.42 58.16 -25.36
CA PHE A 447 -62.01 57.59 -24.07
C PHE A 447 -61.83 56.05 -24.11
N THR A 448 -62.08 55.44 -25.27
CA THR A 448 -61.83 54.03 -25.58
C THR A 448 -60.56 53.91 -26.42
N LYS A 449 -59.82 52.80 -26.28
CA LYS A 449 -58.59 52.58 -27.04
C LYS A 449 -58.99 52.19 -28.47
N VAL A 450 -58.90 53.13 -29.39
CA VAL A 450 -59.25 52.95 -30.81
C VAL A 450 -58.11 53.50 -31.65
N ASP A 451 -57.48 52.65 -32.45
CA ASP A 451 -56.18 52.94 -33.12
C ASP A 451 -56.26 54.01 -34.22
N HIS A 452 -57.46 54.29 -34.72
CA HIS A 452 -57.72 55.28 -35.78
C HIS A 452 -58.24 56.62 -35.24
N SER A 453 -58.26 56.82 -33.92
CA SER A 453 -58.65 58.09 -33.32
C SER A 453 -57.50 59.10 -33.32
N THR A 454 -57.73 60.25 -33.95
CA THR A 454 -56.74 61.34 -34.02
C THR A 454 -56.64 62.15 -32.72
N ASN A 455 -57.67 62.11 -31.86
CA ASN A 455 -57.77 62.86 -30.59
C ASN A 455 -58.25 61.94 -29.46
N SER A 456 -57.31 61.17 -28.89
CA SER A 456 -57.57 60.14 -27.88
C SER A 456 -56.78 60.41 -26.61
N VAL A 457 -57.41 60.21 -25.45
CA VAL A 457 -56.74 60.31 -24.13
C VAL A 457 -55.54 59.36 -24.04
N PHE A 458 -55.57 58.24 -24.75
CA PHE A 458 -54.47 57.30 -24.77
C PHE A 458 -53.23 57.82 -25.48
N ARG A 459 -53.37 58.68 -26.50
CA ARG A 459 -52.21 59.32 -27.14
C ARG A 459 -51.51 60.28 -26.18
N ASP A 460 -52.25 60.91 -25.27
CA ASP A 460 -51.69 61.78 -24.24
C ASP A 460 -50.93 60.96 -23.18
N LEU A 461 -51.45 59.79 -22.79
CA LEU A 461 -50.74 58.85 -21.89
C LEU A 461 -49.48 58.25 -22.55
N GLU A 462 -49.55 57.91 -23.84
CA GLU A 462 -48.39 57.44 -24.61
C GLU A 462 -47.33 58.54 -24.80
N ALA A 463 -47.74 59.80 -24.93
CA ALA A 463 -46.83 60.94 -24.96
C ALA A 463 -46.10 61.14 -23.61
N ALA A 464 -46.75 60.87 -22.48
CA ALA A 464 -46.12 60.88 -21.15
C ALA A 464 -45.11 59.72 -20.97
N GLU A 465 -45.32 58.58 -21.62
CA GLU A 465 -44.34 57.49 -21.66
C GLU A 465 -43.10 57.82 -22.51
N GLN A 466 -43.21 58.70 -23.52
CA GLN A 466 -42.09 59.07 -24.37
C GLN A 466 -41.12 59.98 -23.63
N MET A 467 -39.84 59.60 -23.59
CA MET A 467 -38.77 60.48 -23.13
C MET A 467 -38.53 61.56 -24.19
N MET A 468 -39.23 62.68 -24.09
CA MET A 468 -38.93 63.88 -24.87
C MET A 468 -37.72 64.59 -24.26
N ASN A 469 -36.70 64.88 -25.07
CA ASN A 469 -35.44 65.56 -24.76
C ASN A 469 -35.53 66.51 -23.54
N LEU A 470 -35.25 65.96 -22.37
CA LEU A 470 -35.14 66.73 -21.14
C LEU A 470 -33.79 67.46 -21.14
N ALA A 471 -33.82 68.76 -20.84
CA ALA A 471 -32.64 69.63 -20.81
C ALA A 471 -31.56 69.09 -19.85
N GLU A 472 -30.33 69.58 -19.99
CA GLU A 472 -29.09 69.08 -19.38
C GLU A 472 -29.10 68.96 -17.84
N LYS A 473 -30.12 69.51 -17.15
CA LYS A 473 -30.39 69.35 -15.72
C LYS A 473 -31.90 69.25 -15.49
N VAL A 474 -32.41 68.05 -15.21
CA VAL A 474 -33.78 67.85 -14.72
C VAL A 474 -33.73 67.18 -13.36
N ASP A 475 -34.45 67.74 -12.41
CA ASP A 475 -34.56 67.20 -11.06
C ASP A 475 -35.56 66.02 -11.02
N ILE A 476 -35.36 65.08 -10.11
CA ILE A 476 -36.19 63.87 -9.97
C ILE A 476 -37.64 64.26 -9.65
N ALA A 477 -37.85 65.39 -8.97
CA ALA A 477 -39.18 65.92 -8.66
C ALA A 477 -40.00 66.23 -9.93
N ASP A 478 -39.36 66.69 -10.99
CA ASP A 478 -39.99 67.17 -12.23
C ASP A 478 -40.34 66.04 -13.22
N LEU A 479 -39.96 64.80 -12.91
CA LEU A 479 -40.23 63.64 -13.75
C LEU A 479 -41.66 63.11 -13.54
N THR A 480 -42.31 62.74 -14.65
CA THR A 480 -43.55 61.95 -14.61
C THR A 480 -43.29 60.58 -13.99
N TRP A 481 -44.32 59.94 -13.44
CA TRP A 481 -44.19 58.62 -12.81
C TRP A 481 -43.67 57.57 -13.79
N GLU A 482 -44.08 57.62 -15.06
CA GLU A 482 -43.58 56.79 -16.16
C GLU A 482 -42.08 56.97 -16.43
N GLN A 483 -41.58 58.20 -16.32
CA GLN A 483 -40.14 58.48 -16.45
C GLN A 483 -39.37 58.02 -15.22
N LYS A 484 -39.92 58.20 -14.01
CA LYS A 484 -39.35 57.68 -12.74
C LYS A 484 -39.19 56.16 -12.77
N GLU A 485 -40.16 55.43 -13.32
CA GLU A 485 -40.08 53.97 -13.48
C GLU A 485 -38.90 53.56 -14.37
N LYS A 486 -38.70 54.25 -15.50
CA LYS A 486 -37.60 53.96 -16.43
C LYS A 486 -36.24 54.23 -15.79
N VAL A 487 -36.12 55.31 -15.03
CA VAL A 487 -34.89 55.63 -14.27
C VAL A 487 -34.62 54.57 -13.22
N LEU A 488 -35.62 54.14 -12.43
CA LEU A 488 -35.46 53.08 -11.42
C LEU A 488 -35.08 51.73 -12.06
N ARG A 489 -35.70 51.36 -13.19
CA ARG A 489 -35.34 50.15 -13.94
C ARG A 489 -33.91 50.22 -14.46
N TYR A 490 -33.49 51.37 -14.97
CA TYR A 490 -32.12 51.59 -15.44
C TYR A 490 -31.12 51.54 -14.28
N LEU A 491 -31.41 52.15 -13.13
CA LEU A 491 -30.56 52.08 -11.93
C LEU A 491 -30.44 50.64 -11.41
N PHE A 492 -31.55 49.91 -11.35
CA PHE A 492 -31.56 48.50 -10.96
C PHE A 492 -30.76 47.62 -11.94
N ALA A 493 -30.90 47.85 -13.25
CA ALA A 493 -30.09 47.16 -14.27
C ALA A 493 -28.60 47.51 -14.15
N LYS A 494 -28.27 48.79 -13.98
CA LYS A 494 -26.89 49.28 -13.83
C LYS A 494 -26.22 48.72 -12.57
N MET A 495 -26.96 48.59 -11.47
CA MET A 495 -26.49 47.93 -10.24
C MET A 495 -26.16 46.44 -10.48
N ASN A 496 -26.98 45.76 -11.28
CA ASN A 496 -26.79 44.35 -11.59
C ASN A 496 -25.66 44.11 -12.62
N ASP A 497 -25.48 45.01 -13.59
CA ASP A 497 -24.42 44.94 -14.61
C ASP A 497 -23.04 45.34 -14.06
N GLY A 498 -22.98 46.25 -13.08
CA GLY A 498 -21.73 46.64 -12.41
C GLY A 498 -21.04 45.52 -11.63
N SER A 499 -21.72 44.39 -11.40
CA SER A 499 -21.15 43.21 -10.72
C SER A 499 -20.34 42.28 -11.65
N ARG A 500 -20.34 42.48 -12.98
CA ARG A 500 -19.65 41.59 -13.94
C ARG A 500 -18.22 41.98 -14.31
N GLY A 501 -17.66 43.05 -13.74
CA GLY A 501 -16.38 43.62 -14.19
C GLY A 501 -15.43 44.06 -13.09
N TYR A 502 -15.20 43.24 -12.06
CA TYR A 502 -14.06 43.44 -11.17
C TYR A 502 -13.19 42.19 -11.16
N ASP A 503 -12.23 42.17 -12.10
CA ASP A 503 -11.14 41.21 -12.14
C ASP A 503 -10.29 41.40 -10.88
N PHE A 504 -10.45 40.50 -9.92
CA PHE A 504 -9.66 40.45 -8.70
C PHE A 504 -8.27 39.88 -9.03
N SER A 505 -7.45 40.64 -9.75
CA SER A 505 -6.01 40.42 -9.83
C SER A 505 -5.36 40.77 -8.48
N HIS A 506 -5.60 39.95 -7.47
CA HIS A 506 -4.69 39.92 -6.34
C HIS A 506 -3.45 39.13 -6.74
N LYS A 507 -2.33 39.86 -6.80
CA LYS A 507 -0.99 39.29 -6.59
C LYS A 507 -1.06 38.40 -5.36
N SER A 508 -1.13 37.09 -5.59
CA SER A 508 -0.71 36.10 -4.62
C SER A 508 0.77 36.37 -4.38
N SER A 509 1.06 37.10 -3.32
CA SER A 509 2.36 37.06 -2.68
C SER A 509 2.57 35.61 -2.28
N LYS A 510 3.25 34.85 -3.15
CA LYS A 510 3.84 33.57 -2.78
C LYS A 510 4.70 33.85 -1.55
N VAL A 511 4.18 33.50 -0.38
CA VAL A 511 5.06 33.18 0.74
C VAL A 511 5.82 31.96 0.27
N SER A 512 7.04 32.19 -0.22
CA SER A 512 8.05 31.16 -0.31
C SER A 512 8.25 30.64 1.11
N LEU A 513 7.55 29.55 1.46
CA LEU A 513 8.16 28.58 2.34
C LEU A 513 9.37 28.08 1.57
N THR A 514 10.53 28.59 1.96
CA THR A 514 11.77 27.88 1.76
C THR A 514 11.66 26.59 2.55
N THR A 515 11.10 25.56 1.92
CA THR A 515 11.54 24.20 2.16
C THR A 515 13.01 24.19 1.77
N LYS A 516 13.90 24.48 2.73
CA LYS A 516 15.21 23.87 2.73
C LYS A 516 14.94 22.38 2.80
N GLY A 517 14.95 21.73 1.65
CA GLY A 517 15.22 20.30 1.60
C GLY A 517 16.58 20.13 2.24
N SER A 518 16.59 19.63 3.47
CA SER A 518 17.67 18.72 3.85
C SER A 518 17.43 17.48 3.00
N GLU A 519 18.18 17.38 1.91
CA GLU A 519 18.52 16.10 1.31
C GLU A 519 18.90 15.15 2.45
N ALA A 520 18.04 14.18 2.73
CA ALA A 520 18.53 12.94 3.27
C ALA A 520 19.37 12.30 2.15
N PRO A 521 20.61 11.88 2.42
CA PRO A 521 21.40 11.19 1.43
C PRO A 521 20.69 9.88 1.09
N ARG A 522 20.31 9.73 -0.18
CA ARG A 522 20.11 8.42 -0.79
C ARG A 522 21.48 7.73 -0.72
N PRO A 523 21.59 6.46 -0.29
CA PRO A 523 22.86 5.76 -0.40
C PRO A 523 23.21 5.65 -1.88
N GLU A 524 24.32 6.29 -2.27
CA GLU A 524 25.06 5.91 -3.47
C GLU A 524 25.56 4.49 -3.25
N GLU A 525 25.05 3.57 -4.04
CA GLU A 525 25.74 2.32 -4.36
C GLU A 525 26.99 2.71 -5.16
N GLN A 526 28.12 2.87 -4.46
CA GLN A 526 29.43 2.77 -5.10
C GLN A 526 29.71 1.29 -5.32
N GLU A 527 29.77 0.91 -6.61
CA GLU A 527 30.50 -0.24 -7.09
C GLU A 527 31.94 -0.19 -6.54
N LEU A 528 32.23 -1.07 -5.59
CA LEU A 528 33.59 -1.46 -5.24
C LEU A 528 33.84 -2.85 -5.84
N GLU A 529 34.68 -2.86 -6.86
CA GLU A 529 35.38 -4.02 -7.40
C GLU A 529 35.98 -4.90 -6.27
N PRO A 530 36.10 -6.22 -6.50
CA PRO A 530 36.27 -7.20 -5.45
C PRO A 530 37.72 -7.28 -4.96
N PRO A 531 37.98 -7.34 -3.64
CA PRO A 531 39.24 -7.82 -3.15
C PRO A 531 39.22 -9.36 -3.11
N ALA A 532 40.22 -9.94 -3.76
CA ALA A 532 40.54 -11.35 -3.73
C ALA A 532 40.87 -11.85 -2.31
N ASP A 533 40.60 -13.15 -2.13
CA ASP A 533 41.22 -14.10 -1.21
C ASP A 533 41.18 -13.82 0.30
N GLY A 534 40.14 -14.41 0.92
CA GLY A 534 40.00 -14.52 2.37
C GLY A 534 39.15 -15.73 2.77
N THR A 535 39.38 -16.87 2.13
CA THR A 535 38.75 -18.16 2.41
C THR A 535 38.96 -18.58 3.87
N PHE A 536 37.95 -18.43 4.73
CA PHE A 536 37.94 -19.13 6.03
C PHE A 536 37.43 -20.56 5.82
N LEU A 537 38.40 -21.45 5.59
CA LEU A 537 38.27 -22.89 5.64
C LEU A 537 37.92 -23.33 7.08
N THR A 538 36.73 -23.87 7.29
CA THR A 538 36.49 -24.91 8.30
C THR A 538 36.24 -26.25 7.60
N GLN A 539 37.21 -26.64 6.78
CA GLN A 539 37.46 -28.05 6.49
C GLN A 539 38.62 -28.52 7.37
N VAL A 540 38.30 -29.29 8.40
CA VAL A 540 39.27 -30.25 8.94
C VAL A 540 39.36 -31.37 7.90
N GLN A 541 40.45 -31.34 7.10
CA GLN A 541 40.88 -32.48 6.29
C GLN A 541 41.22 -33.66 7.22
N MET A 542 40.37 -34.67 7.24
CA MET A 542 40.74 -36.03 7.62
C MET A 542 41.28 -36.73 6.37
N SER A 543 42.58 -36.63 6.11
CA SER A 543 43.25 -37.46 5.11
C SER A 543 44.32 -38.33 5.74
N SER A 544 44.41 -39.55 5.20
CA SER A 544 45.44 -40.58 5.37
C SER A 544 45.32 -41.48 6.60
N LYS A 545 44.76 -42.67 6.32
CA LYS A 545 45.06 -43.92 7.01
C LYS A 545 46.58 -44.08 7.19
N PRO A 546 47.07 -44.46 8.38
CA PRO A 546 48.13 -45.43 8.51
C PRO A 546 47.51 -46.82 8.75
N LYS A 547 48.06 -47.81 8.05
CA LYS A 547 47.75 -49.24 8.20
C LYS A 547 48.00 -49.66 9.65
N LEU A 548 46.99 -50.26 10.28
CA LEU A 548 47.17 -51.09 11.48
C LEU A 548 47.66 -52.49 11.06
N PRO A 549 48.63 -53.08 11.78
CA PRO A 549 49.08 -54.44 11.52
C PRO A 549 48.00 -55.46 11.90
N GLN A 550 47.88 -56.51 11.10
CA GLN A 550 47.28 -57.78 11.50
C GLN A 550 48.01 -58.31 12.75
N ILE A 551 47.28 -58.49 13.85
CA ILE A 551 47.66 -59.43 14.90
C ILE A 551 46.46 -60.34 15.18
N VAL A 552 46.82 -61.60 15.26
CA VAL A 552 46.05 -62.82 15.14
C VAL A 552 45.21 -63.06 16.39
N ALA A 553 44.09 -63.74 16.19
CA ALA A 553 43.22 -64.27 17.23
C ALA A 553 43.94 -65.30 18.12
N SER A 554 43.81 -65.11 19.44
CA SER A 554 43.88 -66.10 20.53
C SER A 554 43.23 -65.40 21.73
N GLY A 555 42.12 -65.81 22.33
CA GLY A 555 41.66 -67.16 22.67
C GLY A 555 42.00 -67.44 24.13
N PHE A 556 41.09 -67.10 25.08
CA PHE A 556 40.86 -67.56 26.48
C PHE A 556 40.18 -66.41 27.28
N GLU A 557 38.92 -66.48 27.72
CA GLU A 557 38.36 -67.17 28.92
C GLU A 557 39.19 -66.93 30.21
N MET A 558 38.67 -66.66 31.40
CA MET A 558 37.35 -66.49 32.01
C MET A 558 37.61 -65.81 33.39
N GLY A 559 36.64 -65.09 33.95
CA GLY A 559 36.74 -64.53 35.30
C GLY A 559 35.39 -64.05 35.81
N VAL A 560 34.52 -65.00 36.09
CA VAL A 560 33.23 -64.80 36.77
C VAL A 560 33.51 -64.60 38.25
N GLY A 561 33.12 -63.45 38.80
CA GLY A 561 33.05 -63.21 40.24
C GLY A 561 31.59 -63.30 40.68
N ASP A 562 31.25 -64.36 41.40
CA ASP A 562 29.97 -64.54 42.08
C ASP A 562 30.10 -64.16 43.56
N SER A 563 29.03 -63.52 44.07
CA SER A 563 28.55 -63.51 45.47
C SER A 563 29.42 -62.72 46.49
N VAL A 564 28.92 -61.96 47.47
CA VAL A 564 27.72 -62.06 48.32
C VAL A 564 27.43 -60.64 48.90
N THR A 565 26.18 -60.38 49.32
CA THR A 565 25.56 -59.22 50.01
C THR A 565 25.04 -58.05 49.19
#